data_AF-A0A2K0SV21-F1
#
_entry.id   AF-A0A2K0SV21-F1
#
_cell.length_a   1.000
_cell.length_b   1.000
_cell.length_c   1.000
_cell.angle_alpha   90.00
_cell.angle_beta   90.00
_cell.angle_gamma   90.00
#
_symmetry.space_group_name_H-M   'P 1'
#
loop_
_entity.id
_entity.type
_entity.pdbx_description
1 polymer ?
#
loop_
_entity_poly.entity_id
_entity_poly.type
_entity_poly.pdbx_seq_one_letter_code
_entity_poly.pdbx_strand_id
1 'polypeptide(L)'
;MEIVRQRKRDIVNSFRSGSVRRVREAGVDLIMGTASFKDERTIQVVGADGVQKALTADRIFICAGERPAIPAIDGFNSDSFPPDVILDSTSIQELGVVPSHLVVIGGGYIGLEFGQLFRRLGAAVTIIQRGAQLVPREDPEVAESMLNILQEDGIKVLLQANPTAIRATSSRDPAAAVEVSVTVLNQDRPSELSASHVLFAAGRTPNTDKLNLAAAGIDTTSRGHVVTDTQLRTTNPRVWALGDVKGGPAFTHISYDDFRLLRTNLLENGELTTTDRIIPYVVYTDPQLGHVGLHEHEARAKFPERKIQVASMPMSYVARALETDESRGLMKAVVDAESQQILGFTCLGIEGGEIMSQVQMAMIGKVKWPALSNAIWAHPSLAESLNNIWGFLK
;
A
#
# COMPACT_ATOMS: atom_id res chain seq x y z
N MET A 1 25.48 2.70 -2.79
CA MET A 1 24.18 2.51 -3.47
C MET A 1 24.25 1.76 -4.78
N GLU A 2 25.32 1.85 -5.56
CA GLU A 2 25.42 1.22 -6.89
C GLU A 2 25.08 -0.29 -6.90
N ILE A 3 25.78 -1.09 -6.08
CA ILE A 3 25.54 -2.55 -5.99
C ILE A 3 24.09 -2.86 -5.60
N VAL A 4 23.54 -2.14 -4.62
CA VAL A 4 22.15 -2.32 -4.14
C VAL A 4 21.16 -2.05 -5.27
N ARG A 5 21.33 -0.94 -6.00
CA ARG A 5 20.48 -0.57 -7.14
C ARG A 5 20.58 -1.58 -8.26
N GLN A 6 21.79 -2.05 -8.59
CA GLN A 6 21.98 -2.99 -9.67
C GLN A 6 21.31 -4.32 -9.36
N ARG A 7 21.50 -4.87 -8.16
CA ARG A 7 20.80 -6.09 -7.72
C ARG A 7 19.27 -5.95 -7.85
N LYS A 8 18.70 -4.83 -7.40
CA LYS A 8 17.26 -4.57 -7.55
C LYS A 8 16.86 -4.50 -9.03
N ARG A 9 17.63 -3.82 -9.88
CA ARG A 9 17.37 -3.74 -11.33
C ARG A 9 17.40 -5.12 -11.99
N ASP A 10 18.32 -5.99 -11.60
CA ASP A 10 18.42 -7.34 -12.15
C ASP A 10 17.16 -8.16 -11.81
N ILE A 11 16.66 -8.06 -10.58
CA ILE A 11 15.39 -8.68 -10.16
C ILE A 11 14.22 -8.13 -10.99
N VAL A 12 14.09 -6.81 -11.10
CA VAL A 12 13.04 -6.15 -11.88
C VAL A 12 13.11 -6.57 -13.36
N ASN A 13 14.30 -6.61 -13.94
CA ASN A 13 14.53 -7.01 -15.33
C ASN A 13 14.16 -8.48 -15.56
N SER A 14 14.51 -9.37 -14.63
CA SER A 14 14.14 -10.78 -14.68
C SER A 14 12.62 -10.96 -14.71
N PHE A 15 11.90 -10.30 -13.79
CA PHE A 15 10.43 -10.40 -13.74
C PHE A 15 9.75 -9.75 -14.95
N ARG A 16 10.20 -8.57 -15.36
CA ARG A 16 9.67 -7.87 -16.54
C ARG A 16 9.86 -8.68 -17.82
N SER A 17 11.08 -9.15 -18.06
CA SER A 17 11.39 -9.96 -19.26
C SER A 17 10.60 -11.28 -19.27
N GLY A 18 10.46 -11.93 -18.10
CA GLY A 18 9.61 -13.10 -17.94
C GLY A 18 8.14 -12.85 -18.28
N SER A 19 7.57 -11.73 -17.83
CA SER A 19 6.19 -11.36 -18.15
C SER A 19 5.99 -11.05 -19.64
N VAL A 20 6.90 -10.29 -20.27
CA VAL A 20 6.85 -10.02 -21.72
C VAL A 20 6.91 -11.32 -22.52
N ARG A 21 7.78 -12.25 -22.13
CA ARG A 21 7.89 -13.56 -22.77
C ARG A 21 6.58 -14.34 -22.67
N ARG A 22 6.00 -14.48 -21.47
CA ARG A 22 4.73 -15.20 -21.26
C ARG A 22 3.56 -14.61 -22.05
N VAL A 23 3.47 -13.29 -22.16
CA VAL A 23 2.42 -12.63 -22.96
C VAL A 23 2.56 -13.03 -24.44
N ARG A 24 3.77 -13.01 -24.98
CA ARG A 24 4.04 -13.41 -26.38
C ARG A 24 3.80 -14.90 -26.62
N GLU A 25 4.26 -15.76 -25.72
CA GLU A 25 4.06 -17.22 -25.79
C GLU A 25 2.58 -17.60 -25.72
N ALA A 26 1.76 -16.82 -25.01
CA ALA A 26 0.31 -16.98 -24.97
C ALA A 26 -0.41 -16.54 -26.26
N GLY A 27 0.31 -16.04 -27.27
CA GLY A 27 -0.27 -15.57 -28.53
C GLY A 27 -0.99 -14.22 -28.42
N VAL A 28 -0.67 -13.41 -27.41
CA VAL A 28 -1.27 -12.08 -27.21
C VAL A 28 -0.47 -11.01 -27.97
N ASP A 29 -1.18 -10.18 -28.73
CA ASP A 29 -0.60 -8.99 -29.37
C ASP A 29 -0.20 -7.94 -28.32
N LEU A 30 1.11 -7.74 -28.15
CA LEU A 30 1.65 -6.71 -27.27
C LEU A 30 1.92 -5.42 -28.07
N ILE A 31 1.07 -4.42 -27.85
CA ILE A 31 1.18 -3.10 -28.51
C ILE A 31 1.76 -2.10 -27.51
N MET A 32 2.93 -1.56 -27.84
CA MET A 32 3.62 -0.57 -27.01
C MET A 32 3.22 0.84 -27.41
N GLY A 33 2.51 1.55 -26.52
CA GLY A 33 2.11 2.93 -26.76
C GLY A 33 1.19 3.47 -25.66
N THR A 34 0.83 4.75 -25.77
CA THR A 34 -0.18 5.37 -24.90
C THR A 34 -1.55 5.19 -25.56
N ALA A 35 -2.49 4.59 -24.83
CA ALA A 35 -3.84 4.33 -25.29
C ALA A 35 -4.84 5.33 -24.72
N SER A 36 -5.77 5.83 -25.54
CA SER A 36 -6.90 6.65 -25.12
C SER A 36 -8.15 6.34 -25.94
N PHE A 37 -9.32 6.55 -25.35
CA PHE A 37 -10.59 6.42 -26.07
C PHE A 37 -10.74 7.59 -27.06
N LYS A 38 -11.05 7.25 -28.31
CA LYS A 38 -11.46 8.21 -29.33
C LYS A 38 -12.98 8.41 -29.32
N ASP A 39 -13.71 7.34 -29.04
CA ASP A 39 -15.16 7.26 -28.94
C ASP A 39 -15.55 6.03 -28.08
N GLU A 40 -16.84 5.68 -28.04
CA GLU A 40 -17.40 4.55 -27.26
C GLU A 40 -16.73 3.19 -27.53
N ARG A 41 -16.09 2.99 -28.69
CA ARG A 41 -15.60 1.67 -29.14
C ARG A 41 -14.18 1.66 -29.67
N THR A 42 -13.61 2.83 -29.96
CA THR A 42 -12.31 2.97 -30.58
C THR A 42 -11.26 3.42 -29.59
N ILE A 43 -10.18 2.63 -29.49
CA ILE A 43 -8.96 3.01 -28.78
C ILE A 43 -7.94 3.53 -29.78
N GLN A 44 -7.47 4.75 -29.58
CA GLN A 44 -6.31 5.29 -30.26
C GLN A 44 -5.06 4.95 -29.45
N VAL A 45 -4.10 4.30 -30.10
CA VAL A 45 -2.76 4.04 -29.53
C VAL A 45 -1.75 4.92 -30.24
N VAL A 46 -0.91 5.61 -29.46
CA VAL A 46 0.21 6.41 -29.97
C VAL A 46 1.51 5.74 -29.52
N GLY A 47 2.27 5.23 -30.49
CA GLY A 47 3.59 4.62 -30.26
C GLY A 47 4.64 5.65 -29.85
N ALA A 48 5.79 5.18 -29.36
CA ALA A 48 6.91 6.06 -28.99
C ALA A 48 7.52 6.81 -30.20
N ASP A 49 7.31 6.27 -31.40
CA ASP A 49 7.65 6.86 -32.70
C ASP A 49 6.61 7.88 -33.19
N GLY A 50 5.54 8.12 -32.43
CA GLY A 50 4.42 8.98 -32.80
C GLY A 50 3.42 8.33 -33.76
N VAL A 51 3.65 7.06 -34.17
CA VAL A 51 2.73 6.36 -35.07
C VAL A 51 1.42 6.07 -34.36
N GLN A 52 0.33 6.39 -35.04
CA GLN A 52 -1.01 6.24 -34.53
C GLN A 52 -1.69 4.97 -35.08
N LYS A 53 -2.24 4.16 -34.19
CA LYS A 53 -3.03 2.97 -34.53
C LYS A 53 -4.39 3.02 -33.83
N ALA A 54 -5.47 2.94 -34.61
CA ALA A 54 -6.82 2.79 -34.08
C ALA A 54 -7.17 1.30 -33.93
N LEU A 55 -7.77 0.93 -32.81
CA LEU A 55 -8.18 -0.43 -32.48
C LEU A 55 -9.63 -0.44 -32.01
N THR A 56 -10.35 -1.52 -32.29
CA THR A 56 -11.69 -1.79 -31.75
C THR A 56 -11.70 -3.18 -31.11
N ALA A 57 -12.59 -3.38 -30.14
CA ALA A 57 -12.75 -4.67 -29.46
C ALA A 57 -14.19 -4.86 -28.97
N ASP A 58 -14.61 -6.12 -28.83
CA ASP A 58 -15.92 -6.45 -28.26
C ASP A 58 -16.00 -6.14 -26.76
N ARG A 59 -14.88 -6.30 -26.06
CA ARG A 59 -14.70 -6.08 -24.62
C ARG A 59 -13.39 -5.35 -24.37
N ILE A 60 -13.40 -4.36 -23.48
CA ILE A 60 -12.23 -3.56 -23.10
C ILE A 60 -12.04 -3.64 -21.59
N PHE A 61 -10.80 -3.83 -21.14
CA PHE A 61 -10.45 -3.91 -19.72
C PHE A 61 -9.42 -2.83 -19.38
N ILE A 62 -9.81 -1.87 -18.55
CA ILE A 62 -8.94 -0.78 -18.10
C ILE A 62 -8.14 -1.25 -16.89
N CYS A 63 -6.83 -1.40 -17.08
CA CYS A 63 -5.86 -1.78 -16.03
C CYS A 63 -4.76 -0.72 -15.89
N ALA A 64 -5.12 0.58 -15.93
CA ALA A 64 -4.16 1.68 -16.01
C ALA A 64 -3.44 2.00 -14.67
N GLY A 65 -3.89 1.40 -13.57
CA GLY A 65 -3.32 1.59 -12.23
C GLY A 65 -3.31 3.05 -11.75
N GLU A 66 -2.41 3.34 -10.83
CA GLU A 66 -2.20 4.66 -10.25
C GLU A 66 -0.71 5.08 -10.30
N ARG A 67 -0.45 6.38 -10.14
CA ARG A 67 0.87 6.98 -10.00
C ARG A 67 1.01 7.70 -8.66
N PRO A 68 2.23 7.98 -8.16
CA PRO A 68 2.41 8.78 -6.95
C PRO A 68 1.70 10.15 -7.06
N ALA A 69 1.01 10.56 -5.99
CA ALA A 69 0.39 11.87 -5.92
C ALA A 69 1.42 12.92 -5.49
N ILE A 70 1.38 14.09 -6.14
CA ILE A 70 2.10 15.28 -5.69
C ILE A 70 1.20 15.99 -4.67
N PRO A 71 1.64 16.20 -3.41
CA PRO A 71 0.85 16.94 -2.43
C PRO A 71 0.55 18.36 -2.92
N ALA A 72 -0.68 18.82 -2.69
CA ALA A 72 -1.03 20.22 -2.92
C ALA A 72 -0.37 21.09 -1.84
N ILE A 73 0.73 21.74 -2.19
CA ILE A 73 1.45 22.70 -1.35
C ILE A 73 1.54 23.99 -2.15
N ASP A 74 1.07 25.09 -1.57
CA ASP A 74 1.00 26.37 -2.26
C ASP A 74 2.39 26.85 -2.69
N GLY A 75 2.51 27.25 -3.95
CA GLY A 75 3.78 27.70 -4.54
C GLY A 75 4.82 26.60 -4.79
N PHE A 76 4.50 25.32 -4.53
CA PHE A 76 5.40 24.22 -4.84
C PHE A 76 5.46 23.95 -6.35
N ASN A 77 6.68 23.90 -6.90
CA ASN A 77 6.95 23.47 -8.26
C ASN A 77 8.18 22.55 -8.27
N SER A 78 8.02 21.29 -8.65
CA SER A 78 9.11 20.31 -8.71
C SER A 78 10.23 20.73 -9.66
N ASP A 79 9.91 21.45 -10.74
CA ASP A 79 10.89 21.88 -11.75
C ASP A 79 11.85 22.97 -11.21
N SER A 80 11.55 23.53 -10.03
CA SER A 80 12.43 24.49 -9.35
C SER A 80 13.56 23.81 -8.56
N PHE A 81 13.63 22.48 -8.56
CA PHE A 81 14.61 21.69 -7.83
C PHE A 81 15.46 20.85 -8.81
N PRO A 82 16.68 20.44 -8.40
CA PRO A 82 17.42 19.43 -9.14
C PRO A 82 16.60 18.13 -9.29
N PRO A 83 16.76 17.37 -10.40
CA PRO A 83 15.92 16.21 -10.73
C PRO A 83 15.88 15.06 -9.71
N ASP A 84 16.79 15.05 -8.75
CA ASP A 84 16.98 14.00 -7.75
C ASP A 84 16.69 14.45 -6.31
N VAL A 85 16.30 15.71 -6.07
CA VAL A 85 16.02 16.23 -4.71
C VAL A 85 14.59 15.94 -4.26
N ILE A 86 13.62 16.15 -5.16
CA ILE A 86 12.21 15.82 -4.91
C ILE A 86 11.93 14.45 -5.51
N LEU A 87 11.59 13.51 -4.64
CA LEU A 87 11.46 12.11 -4.96
C LEU A 87 10.02 11.62 -4.82
N ASP A 88 9.69 10.60 -5.60
CA ASP A 88 8.51 9.77 -5.41
C ASP A 88 8.94 8.32 -5.19
N SER A 89 7.97 7.41 -5.02
CA SER A 89 8.26 5.98 -4.82
C SER A 89 9.03 5.32 -5.97
N THR A 90 9.06 5.93 -7.16
CA THR A 90 9.77 5.44 -8.34
C THR A 90 11.21 5.97 -8.36
N SER A 91 11.38 7.29 -8.27
CA SER A 91 12.70 7.93 -8.38
C SER A 91 13.61 7.61 -7.19
N ILE A 92 13.05 7.44 -5.98
CA ILE A 92 13.85 7.08 -4.81
C ILE A 92 14.55 5.72 -4.95
N GLN A 93 13.94 4.77 -5.67
CA GLN A 93 14.55 3.45 -5.94
C GLN A 93 15.78 3.55 -6.86
N GLU A 94 15.93 4.68 -7.54
CA GLU A 94 17.05 4.99 -8.43
C GLU A 94 18.04 5.99 -7.82
N LEU A 95 17.92 6.31 -6.53
CA LEU A 95 18.81 7.26 -5.90
C LEU A 95 20.23 6.68 -5.74
N GLY A 96 21.22 7.37 -6.34
CA GLY A 96 22.62 6.96 -6.35
C GLY A 96 23.39 7.20 -5.06
N VAL A 97 22.77 7.88 -4.09
CA VAL A 97 23.37 8.31 -2.83
C VAL A 97 22.44 7.95 -1.66
N VAL A 98 23.00 7.85 -0.45
CA VAL A 98 22.19 7.84 0.76
C VAL A 98 21.97 9.31 1.15
N PRO A 99 20.73 9.80 1.29
CA PRO A 99 20.45 11.14 1.77
C PRO A 99 21.15 11.39 3.12
N SER A 100 21.72 12.57 3.33
CA SER A 100 22.17 12.96 4.68
C SER A 100 20.96 13.14 5.60
N HIS A 101 19.90 13.74 5.08
CA HIS A 101 18.59 13.86 5.71
C HIS A 101 17.49 13.71 4.65
N LEU A 102 16.60 12.75 4.86
CA LEU A 102 15.40 12.48 4.05
C LEU A 102 14.15 12.92 4.82
N VAL A 103 13.42 13.88 4.27
CA VAL A 103 12.08 14.23 4.75
C VAL A 103 11.04 13.43 3.97
N VAL A 104 10.21 12.64 4.65
CA VAL A 104 9.13 11.86 4.04
C VAL A 104 7.81 12.55 4.34
N ILE A 105 7.06 12.91 3.29
CA ILE A 105 5.72 13.48 3.42
C ILE A 105 4.69 12.38 3.20
N GLY A 106 4.07 11.93 4.29
CA GLY A 106 3.09 10.85 4.32
C GLY A 106 3.52 9.68 5.20
N GLY A 107 2.76 9.43 6.28
CA GLY A 107 2.96 8.30 7.21
C GLY A 107 2.18 7.04 6.83
N GLY A 108 2.02 6.78 5.54
CA GLY A 108 1.42 5.55 5.00
C GLY A 108 2.47 4.50 4.62
N TYR A 109 2.03 3.35 4.12
CA TYR A 109 2.88 2.16 3.87
C TYR A 109 4.20 2.48 3.14
N ILE A 110 4.11 3.14 1.99
CA ILE A 110 5.28 3.52 1.16
C ILE A 110 6.26 4.41 1.95
N GLY A 111 5.72 5.38 2.69
CA GLY A 111 6.54 6.33 3.45
C GLY A 111 7.29 5.65 4.60
N LEU A 112 6.64 4.69 5.27
CA LEU A 112 7.27 3.93 6.35
C LEU A 112 8.35 2.98 5.82
N GLU A 113 8.06 2.22 4.77
CA GLU A 113 9.00 1.28 4.15
C GLU A 113 10.28 1.97 3.67
N PHE A 114 10.14 3.05 2.88
CA PHE A 114 11.31 3.80 2.42
C PHE A 114 11.97 4.59 3.55
N GLY A 115 11.20 5.15 4.48
CA GLY A 115 11.74 5.86 5.64
C GLY A 115 12.68 4.96 6.44
N GLN A 116 12.23 3.74 6.76
CA GLN A 116 13.03 2.78 7.50
C GLN A 116 14.20 2.22 6.68
N LEU A 117 14.00 1.94 5.39
CA LEU A 117 15.07 1.52 4.49
C LEU A 117 16.23 2.52 4.50
N PHE A 118 15.94 3.80 4.27
CA PHE A 118 17.00 4.82 4.22
C PHE A 118 17.59 5.13 5.59
N ARG A 119 16.79 5.05 6.66
CA ARG A 119 17.31 5.14 8.03
C ARG A 119 18.40 4.08 8.28
N ARG A 120 18.14 2.84 7.89
CA ARG A 120 19.09 1.71 8.02
C ARG A 120 20.31 1.83 7.13
N LEU A 121 20.18 2.51 5.99
CA LEU A 121 21.31 2.85 5.13
C LEU A 121 22.16 4.02 5.67
N GLY A 122 21.73 4.66 6.77
CA GLY A 122 22.48 5.70 7.48
C GLY A 122 21.93 7.13 7.34
N ALA A 123 20.81 7.33 6.64
CA ALA A 123 20.19 8.65 6.54
C ALA A 123 19.60 9.08 7.89
N ALA A 124 19.64 10.37 8.20
CA ALA A 124 18.64 10.95 9.11
C ALA A 124 17.29 10.93 8.39
N VAL A 125 16.20 10.63 9.11
CA VAL A 125 14.86 10.57 8.52
C VAL A 125 13.86 11.28 9.40
N THR A 126 13.06 12.16 8.79
CA THR A 126 11.89 12.78 9.41
C THR A 126 10.64 12.45 8.60
N ILE A 127 9.65 11.79 9.22
CA ILE A 127 8.35 11.50 8.62
C ILE A 127 7.35 12.56 9.08
N ILE A 128 6.69 13.23 8.14
CA ILE A 128 5.63 14.20 8.38
C ILE A 128 4.30 13.55 8.02
N GLN A 129 3.39 13.51 8.99
CA GLN A 129 2.07 12.94 8.84
C GLN A 129 1.00 13.92 9.32
N ARG A 130 0.05 14.22 8.44
CA ARG A 130 -1.06 15.14 8.76
C ARG A 130 -2.01 14.60 9.82
N GLY A 131 -2.21 13.28 9.84
CA GLY A 131 -3.11 12.63 10.79
C GLY A 131 -2.53 12.57 12.21
N ALA A 132 -3.38 12.20 13.16
CA ALA A 132 -2.98 11.95 14.55
C ALA A 132 -2.23 10.62 14.75
N GLN A 133 -2.15 9.78 13.71
CA GLN A 133 -1.42 8.52 13.73
C GLN A 133 -0.80 8.21 12.36
N LEU A 134 0.22 7.36 12.39
CA LEU A 134 0.71 6.63 11.21
C LEU A 134 -0.31 5.58 10.80
N VAL A 135 -0.17 5.03 9.59
CA VAL A 135 -1.01 3.92 9.08
C VAL A 135 -2.50 4.13 9.42
N PRO A 136 -3.14 5.19 8.89
CA PRO A 136 -4.38 5.75 9.42
C PRO A 136 -5.63 4.84 9.39
N ARG A 137 -5.52 3.64 8.80
CA ARG A 137 -6.57 2.62 8.79
C ARG A 137 -6.43 1.61 9.93
N GLU A 138 -5.23 1.48 10.50
CA GLU A 138 -4.96 0.54 11.58
C GLU A 138 -5.64 0.99 12.87
N ASP A 139 -5.93 0.00 13.73
CA ASP A 139 -6.38 0.29 15.09
C ASP A 139 -5.30 1.06 15.89
N PRO A 140 -5.70 1.97 16.80
CA PRO A 140 -4.78 2.92 17.43
C PRO A 140 -3.56 2.28 18.10
N GLU A 141 -3.71 1.15 18.79
CA GLU A 141 -2.62 0.47 19.49
C GLU A 141 -1.58 -0.13 18.53
N VAL A 142 -2.00 -0.54 17.32
CA VAL A 142 -1.08 -1.01 16.27
C VAL A 142 -0.29 0.17 15.71
N ALA A 143 -0.98 1.30 15.47
CA ALA A 143 -0.35 2.51 14.97
C ALA A 143 0.62 3.13 15.99
N GLU A 144 0.29 3.09 17.28
CA GLU A 144 1.16 3.50 18.38
C GLU A 144 2.39 2.59 18.49
N SER A 145 2.19 1.27 18.41
CA SER A 145 3.32 0.33 18.42
C SER A 145 4.27 0.55 17.23
N MET A 146 3.73 0.79 16.03
CA MET A 146 4.52 1.17 14.85
C MET A 146 5.30 2.48 15.06
N LEU A 147 4.66 3.49 15.65
CA LEU A 147 5.32 4.76 15.96
C LEU A 147 6.53 4.56 16.88
N ASN A 148 6.34 3.82 17.98
CA ASN A 148 7.40 3.57 18.96
C ASN A 148 8.58 2.83 18.31
N ILE A 149 8.32 1.80 17.50
CA ILE A 149 9.34 1.05 16.75
C ILE A 149 10.16 1.98 15.85
N LEU A 150 9.51 2.86 15.09
CA LEU A 150 10.22 3.77 14.19
C LEU A 150 11.04 4.81 14.97
N GLN A 151 10.54 5.27 16.12
CA GLN A 151 11.29 6.18 16.99
C GLN A 151 12.51 5.50 17.64
N GLU A 152 12.38 4.23 18.06
CA GLU A 152 13.49 3.40 18.53
C GLU A 152 14.56 3.20 17.45
N ASP A 153 14.14 3.03 16.18
CA ASP A 153 15.05 3.00 15.02
C ASP A 153 15.71 4.37 14.75
N GLY A 154 15.36 5.42 15.49
CA GLY A 154 15.89 6.78 15.37
C GLY A 154 15.27 7.61 14.25
N ILE A 155 14.04 7.27 13.84
CA ILE A 155 13.26 8.06 12.88
C ILE A 155 12.47 9.11 13.64
N LYS A 156 12.63 10.38 13.25
CA LYS A 156 11.79 11.46 13.79
C LYS A 156 10.42 11.40 13.12
N VAL A 157 9.35 11.41 13.92
CA VAL A 157 7.98 11.43 13.38
C VAL A 157 7.25 12.67 13.90
N LEU A 158 6.68 13.43 12.97
CA LEU A 158 5.85 14.60 13.23
C LEU A 158 4.41 14.26 12.85
N LEU A 159 3.58 13.97 13.86
CA LEU A 159 2.14 13.77 13.71
C LEU A 159 1.39 15.10 13.78
N GLN A 160 0.16 15.13 13.27
CA GLN A 160 -0.66 16.34 13.18
C GLN A 160 0.09 17.52 12.54
N ALA A 161 0.95 17.20 11.58
CA ALA A 161 1.90 18.12 10.98
C ALA A 161 1.60 18.31 9.50
N ASN A 162 1.51 19.56 9.07
CA ASN A 162 1.21 19.94 7.69
C ASN A 162 2.44 20.64 7.07
N PRO A 163 3.00 20.13 5.96
CA PRO A 163 3.97 20.88 5.20
C PRO A 163 3.27 22.08 4.54
N THR A 164 3.77 23.29 4.78
CA THR A 164 3.17 24.53 4.28
C THR A 164 3.98 25.17 3.17
N ALA A 165 5.29 24.88 3.09
CA ALA A 165 6.14 25.29 1.99
C ALA A 165 7.31 24.32 1.81
N ILE A 166 7.80 24.21 0.57
CA ILE A 166 9.04 23.51 0.22
C ILE A 166 9.83 24.44 -0.68
N ARG A 167 11.07 24.76 -0.30
CA ARG A 167 11.91 25.74 -1.00
C ARG A 167 13.29 25.16 -1.28
N ALA A 168 13.81 25.42 -2.47
CA ALA A 168 15.22 25.19 -2.75
C ALA A 168 16.04 26.19 -1.93
N THR A 169 17.13 25.72 -1.32
CA THR A 169 18.01 26.62 -0.60
C THR A 169 19.04 27.24 -1.55
N SER A 170 19.57 28.40 -1.18
CA SER A 170 20.76 28.98 -1.85
C SER A 170 22.08 28.35 -1.37
N SER A 171 22.00 27.36 -0.47
CA SER A 171 23.16 26.67 0.06
C SER A 171 23.84 25.88 -1.05
N ARG A 172 25.19 25.91 -1.04
CA ARG A 172 25.98 25.01 -1.89
C ARG A 172 26.21 23.65 -1.25
N ASP A 173 25.77 23.46 -0.01
CA ASP A 173 25.86 22.18 0.69
C ASP A 173 24.76 21.22 0.19
N PRO A 174 25.12 20.11 -0.48
CA PRO A 174 24.16 19.11 -0.93
C PRO A 174 23.34 18.50 0.22
N ALA A 175 23.85 18.56 1.45
CA ALA A 175 23.15 18.06 2.63
C ALA A 175 21.94 18.93 3.03
N ALA A 176 21.84 20.15 2.49
CA ALA A 176 20.83 21.16 2.82
C ALA A 176 20.16 21.72 1.56
N ALA A 177 19.95 20.91 0.53
CA ALA A 177 19.42 21.33 -0.77
C ALA A 177 17.98 21.88 -0.71
N VAL A 178 17.19 21.48 0.29
CA VAL A 178 15.78 21.82 0.43
C VAL A 178 15.43 22.18 1.88
N GLU A 179 14.57 23.19 2.03
CA GLU A 179 13.96 23.59 3.29
C GLU A 179 12.46 23.29 3.22
N VAL A 180 11.94 22.60 4.24
CA VAL A 180 10.52 22.25 4.38
C VAL A 180 9.95 22.96 5.60
N SER A 181 9.02 23.88 5.37
CA SER A 181 8.27 24.55 6.44
C SER A 181 7.10 23.67 6.86
N VAL A 182 6.96 23.44 8.16
CA VAL A 182 5.95 22.53 8.73
C VAL A 182 5.22 23.18 9.87
N THR A 183 3.90 23.24 9.81
CA THR A 183 3.06 23.63 10.94
C THR A 183 2.57 22.38 11.67
N VAL A 184 2.91 22.25 12.94
CA VAL A 184 2.44 21.18 13.82
C VAL A 184 1.29 21.70 14.66
N LEU A 185 0.23 20.90 14.83
CA LEU A 185 -0.91 21.28 15.67
C LEU A 185 -0.42 21.66 17.08
N ASN A 186 -0.99 22.73 17.63
CA ASN A 186 -0.64 23.30 18.94
C ASN A 186 0.80 23.83 19.06
N GLN A 187 1.46 24.15 17.93
CA GLN A 187 2.69 24.94 17.92
C GLN A 187 2.42 26.30 17.28
N ASP A 188 2.79 27.37 17.98
CA ASP A 188 2.53 28.76 17.54
C ASP A 188 3.38 29.19 16.34
N ARG A 189 4.49 28.47 16.07
CA ARG A 189 5.41 28.81 14.98
C ARG A 189 5.68 27.59 14.10
N PRO A 190 5.72 27.77 12.76
CA PRO A 190 6.22 26.75 11.87
C PRO A 190 7.64 26.32 12.25
N SER A 191 7.91 25.03 12.13
CA SER A 191 9.25 24.46 12.18
C SER A 191 9.82 24.41 10.78
N GLU A 192 11.08 24.83 10.62
CA GLU A 192 11.82 24.67 9.37
C GLU A 192 12.70 23.42 9.45
N LEU A 193 12.61 22.55 8.45
CA LEU A 193 13.44 21.35 8.32
C LEU A 193 14.35 21.50 7.11
N SER A 194 15.65 21.62 7.35
CA SER A 194 16.65 21.53 6.29
C SER A 194 16.93 20.05 5.98
N ALA A 195 16.92 19.69 4.70
CA ALA A 195 17.14 18.33 4.24
C ALA A 195 17.89 18.29 2.90
N SER A 196 18.40 17.11 2.58
CA SER A 196 19.03 16.85 1.29
C SER A 196 18.01 16.41 0.24
N HIS A 197 16.97 15.69 0.67
CA HIS A 197 15.97 15.08 -0.20
C HIS A 197 14.60 15.10 0.46
N VAL A 198 13.55 15.17 -0.35
CA VAL A 198 12.15 14.98 0.08
C VAL A 198 11.54 13.81 -0.68
N LEU A 199 10.88 12.89 0.02
CA LEU A 199 10.05 11.84 -0.57
C LEU A 199 8.56 12.18 -0.41
N PHE A 200 7.84 12.26 -1.52
CA PHE A 200 6.38 12.29 -1.50
C PHE A 200 5.80 10.87 -1.44
N ALA A 201 5.09 10.59 -0.35
CA ALA A 201 4.40 9.33 -0.08
C ALA A 201 2.97 9.58 0.47
N ALA A 202 2.35 10.68 0.08
CA ALA A 202 1.07 11.16 0.63
C ALA A 202 -0.18 10.64 -0.10
N GLY A 203 -0.03 9.65 -0.98
CA GLY A 203 -1.13 9.05 -1.72
C GLY A 203 -0.78 8.77 -3.18
N ARG A 204 -1.81 8.42 -3.94
CA ARG A 204 -1.71 8.02 -5.34
C ARG A 204 -2.88 8.58 -6.14
N THR A 205 -2.64 8.77 -7.44
CA THR A 205 -3.61 9.33 -8.40
C THR A 205 -3.88 8.30 -9.49
N PRO A 206 -5.15 8.00 -9.82
CA PRO A 206 -5.48 7.09 -10.91
C PRO A 206 -5.04 7.64 -12.27
N ASN A 207 -4.54 6.77 -13.14
CA ASN A 207 -4.05 7.14 -14.48
C ASN A 207 -5.18 7.31 -15.51
N THR A 208 -6.29 7.93 -15.11
CA THR A 208 -7.50 8.11 -15.93
C THR A 208 -7.47 9.36 -16.80
N ASP A 209 -6.67 10.35 -16.42
CA ASP A 209 -6.47 11.62 -17.13
C ASP A 209 -5.96 11.45 -18.56
N LYS A 210 -5.21 10.38 -18.83
CA LYS A 210 -4.67 10.08 -20.17
C LYS A 210 -5.61 9.24 -21.05
N LEU A 211 -6.70 8.71 -20.47
CA LEU A 211 -7.56 7.74 -21.16
C LEU A 211 -8.69 8.37 -21.97
N ASN A 212 -9.01 9.66 -21.76
CA ASN A 212 -10.17 10.32 -22.39
C ASN A 212 -11.50 9.58 -22.15
N LEU A 213 -11.75 9.17 -20.90
CA LEU A 213 -12.90 8.33 -20.52
C LEU A 213 -14.27 8.92 -20.91
N ALA A 214 -14.39 10.25 -20.92
CA ALA A 214 -15.62 10.94 -21.30
C ALA A 214 -16.05 10.63 -22.75
N ALA A 215 -15.10 10.48 -23.68
CA ALA A 215 -15.40 10.10 -25.06
C ALA A 215 -16.01 8.69 -25.18
N ALA A 216 -15.80 7.85 -24.17
CA ALA A 216 -16.37 6.51 -24.09
C ALA A 216 -17.60 6.39 -23.18
N GLY A 217 -18.10 7.49 -22.62
CA GLY A 217 -19.23 7.48 -21.70
C GLY A 217 -18.93 6.77 -20.37
N ILE A 218 -17.67 6.83 -19.90
CA ILE A 218 -17.21 6.18 -18.67
C ILE A 218 -17.12 7.20 -17.55
N ASP A 219 -17.89 6.99 -16.48
CA ASP A 219 -17.93 7.87 -15.32
C ASP A 219 -16.72 7.68 -14.40
N THR A 220 -16.31 8.79 -13.77
CA THR A 220 -15.29 8.80 -12.72
C THR A 220 -15.82 9.41 -11.43
N THR A 221 -15.25 8.98 -10.31
CA THR A 221 -15.47 9.62 -9.00
C THR A 221 -14.85 11.02 -8.97
N SER A 222 -15.17 11.82 -7.96
CA SER A 222 -14.53 13.14 -7.74
C SER A 222 -13.01 13.07 -7.53
N ARG A 223 -12.46 11.89 -7.22
CA ARG A 223 -11.01 11.64 -7.10
C ARG A 223 -10.38 11.08 -8.39
N GLY A 224 -11.16 10.97 -9.46
CA GLY A 224 -10.69 10.52 -10.78
C GLY A 224 -10.68 9.00 -10.97
N HIS A 225 -11.06 8.20 -9.97
CA HIS A 225 -11.17 6.74 -10.13
C HIS A 225 -12.34 6.36 -11.05
N VAL A 226 -12.18 5.31 -11.85
CA VAL A 226 -13.28 4.78 -12.69
C VAL A 226 -14.39 4.20 -11.81
N VAL A 227 -15.63 4.63 -12.04
CA VAL A 227 -16.79 4.06 -11.33
C VAL A 227 -17.07 2.67 -11.88
N THR A 228 -17.22 1.70 -10.98
CA THR A 228 -17.56 0.31 -11.32
C THR A 228 -18.63 -0.26 -10.41
N ASP A 229 -19.40 -1.21 -10.90
CA ASP A 229 -20.25 -2.06 -10.07
C ASP A 229 -19.45 -3.17 -9.36
N THR A 230 -20.12 -4.02 -8.58
CA THR A 230 -19.47 -5.12 -7.84
C THR A 230 -18.96 -6.25 -8.74
N GLN A 231 -19.27 -6.24 -10.04
CA GLN A 231 -18.75 -7.14 -11.06
C GLN A 231 -17.73 -6.43 -11.99
N LEU A 232 -17.22 -5.26 -11.55
CA LEU A 232 -16.18 -4.48 -12.22
C LEU A 232 -16.59 -3.85 -13.55
N ARG A 233 -17.89 -3.80 -13.86
CA ARG A 233 -18.42 -3.16 -15.08
C ARG A 233 -18.46 -1.65 -14.89
N THR A 234 -18.11 -0.91 -15.92
CA THR A 234 -18.24 0.56 -15.95
C THR A 234 -19.62 0.99 -16.45
N THR A 235 -19.87 2.30 -16.55
CA THR A 235 -21.08 2.83 -17.20
C THR A 235 -21.16 2.56 -18.70
N ASN A 236 -20.02 2.26 -19.35
CA ASN A 236 -20.01 1.72 -20.70
C ASN A 236 -20.13 0.17 -20.62
N PRO A 237 -21.18 -0.44 -21.22
CA PRO A 237 -21.47 -1.87 -21.09
C PRO A 237 -20.43 -2.79 -21.74
N ARG A 238 -19.48 -2.25 -22.51
CA ARG A 238 -18.38 -2.98 -23.15
C ARG A 238 -17.07 -2.88 -22.37
N VAL A 239 -17.05 -2.11 -21.29
CA VAL A 239 -15.82 -1.73 -20.60
C VAL A 239 -15.88 -2.12 -19.13
N TRP A 240 -14.80 -2.75 -18.68
CA TRP A 240 -14.53 -3.08 -17.28
C TRP A 240 -13.30 -2.31 -16.80
N ALA A 241 -13.20 -2.10 -15.49
CA ALA A 241 -11.99 -1.52 -14.89
C ALA A 241 -11.55 -2.35 -13.68
N LEU A 242 -10.24 -2.61 -13.58
CA LEU A 242 -9.66 -3.50 -12.58
C LEU A 242 -8.45 -2.87 -11.90
N GLY A 243 -8.17 -3.33 -10.69
CA GLY A 243 -7.04 -2.87 -9.90
C GLY A 243 -7.22 -1.43 -9.42
N ASP A 244 -6.09 -0.74 -9.24
CA ASP A 244 -6.07 0.53 -8.51
C ASP A 244 -6.86 1.66 -9.22
N VAL A 245 -7.01 1.58 -10.55
CA VAL A 245 -7.67 2.64 -11.35
C VAL A 245 -9.14 2.86 -10.99
N LYS A 246 -9.82 1.84 -10.45
CA LYS A 246 -11.22 1.92 -9.99
C LYS A 246 -11.36 2.27 -8.50
N GLY A 247 -10.23 2.44 -7.80
CA GLY A 247 -10.19 2.68 -6.36
C GLY A 247 -10.46 1.43 -5.53
N GLY A 248 -10.75 1.65 -4.24
CA GLY A 248 -10.75 0.60 -3.22
C GLY A 248 -9.36 0.39 -2.62
N PRO A 249 -9.08 -0.73 -1.96
CA PRO A 249 -7.74 -1.03 -1.48
C PRO A 249 -6.82 -1.33 -2.68
N ALA A 250 -5.68 -0.62 -2.75
CA ALA A 250 -4.75 -0.62 -3.86
C ALA A 250 -3.59 -1.58 -3.58
N PHE A 251 -3.82 -2.87 -3.85
CA PHE A 251 -2.82 -3.92 -3.67
C PHE A 251 -2.74 -4.84 -4.90
N THR A 252 -1.54 -5.33 -5.21
CA THR A 252 -1.30 -6.21 -6.36
C THR A 252 -2.20 -7.46 -6.35
N HIS A 253 -2.36 -8.10 -5.19
CA HIS A 253 -3.17 -9.31 -5.08
C HIS A 253 -4.68 -9.05 -5.24
N ILE A 254 -5.15 -7.81 -4.98
CA ILE A 254 -6.53 -7.41 -5.31
C ILE A 254 -6.71 -7.28 -6.82
N SER A 255 -5.71 -6.74 -7.53
CA SER A 255 -5.75 -6.70 -8.99
C SER A 255 -5.77 -8.11 -9.60
N TYR A 256 -5.05 -9.07 -9.00
CA TYR A 256 -5.13 -10.48 -9.39
C TYR A 256 -6.47 -11.12 -9.05
N ASP A 257 -7.09 -10.75 -7.94
CA ASP A 257 -8.44 -11.21 -7.60
C ASP A 257 -9.50 -10.63 -8.53
N ASP A 258 -9.40 -9.36 -8.92
CA ASP A 258 -10.25 -8.73 -9.95
C ASP A 258 -10.18 -9.52 -11.27
N PHE A 259 -8.98 -9.94 -11.69
CA PHE A 259 -8.83 -10.83 -12.84
C PHE A 259 -9.52 -12.19 -12.63
N ARG A 260 -9.34 -12.84 -11.48
CA ARG A 260 -9.98 -14.15 -11.20
C ARG A 260 -11.50 -14.04 -11.21
N LEU A 261 -12.05 -12.95 -10.67
CA LEU A 261 -13.47 -12.63 -10.72
C LEU A 261 -13.94 -12.53 -12.19
N LEU A 262 -13.29 -11.70 -13.01
CA LEU A 262 -13.70 -11.55 -14.41
C LEU A 262 -13.52 -12.82 -15.23
N ARG A 263 -12.44 -13.57 -15.03
CA ARG A 263 -12.23 -14.87 -15.69
C ARG A 263 -13.41 -15.80 -15.40
N THR A 264 -13.78 -15.93 -14.13
CA THR A 264 -14.88 -16.79 -13.69
C THR A 264 -16.21 -16.32 -14.30
N ASN A 265 -16.52 -15.03 -14.22
CA ASN A 265 -17.80 -14.52 -14.69
C ASN A 265 -17.92 -14.54 -16.22
N LEU A 266 -16.84 -14.27 -16.94
CA LEU A 266 -16.88 -14.09 -18.39
C LEU A 266 -16.59 -15.36 -19.19
N LEU A 267 -15.85 -16.31 -18.62
CA LEU A 267 -15.42 -17.54 -19.31
C LEU A 267 -16.03 -18.81 -18.71
N GLU A 268 -16.39 -18.78 -17.42
CA GLU A 268 -16.88 -19.94 -16.68
C GLU A 268 -18.37 -19.78 -16.28
N ASN A 269 -19.04 -18.72 -16.74
CA ASN A 269 -20.44 -18.37 -16.42
C ASN A 269 -20.74 -18.26 -14.92
N GLY A 270 -19.77 -17.78 -14.14
CA GLY A 270 -19.99 -17.49 -12.71
C GLY A 270 -20.58 -16.11 -12.44
N GLU A 271 -20.86 -15.84 -11.16
CA GLU A 271 -21.45 -14.58 -10.68
C GLU A 271 -20.70 -14.01 -9.48
N LEU A 272 -19.38 -14.16 -9.46
CA LEU A 272 -18.53 -13.61 -8.39
C LEU A 272 -18.62 -12.09 -8.33
N THR A 273 -18.52 -11.55 -7.11
CA THR A 273 -18.54 -10.11 -6.86
C THR A 273 -17.35 -9.70 -6.01
N THR A 274 -17.06 -8.41 -5.98
CA THR A 274 -16.04 -7.83 -5.10
C THR A 274 -16.51 -7.72 -3.64
N THR A 275 -17.78 -8.05 -3.37
CA THR A 275 -18.38 -8.00 -2.04
C THR A 275 -17.84 -9.14 -1.16
N ASP A 276 -17.64 -8.86 0.13
CA ASP A 276 -17.19 -9.84 1.15
C ASP A 276 -15.83 -10.51 0.91
N ARG A 277 -14.97 -9.88 0.09
CA ARG A 277 -13.56 -10.28 -0.03
C ARG A 277 -12.88 -10.23 1.34
N ILE A 278 -12.19 -11.31 1.68
CA ILE A 278 -11.23 -11.33 2.79
C ILE A 278 -9.92 -10.76 2.24
N ILE A 279 -9.67 -9.49 2.52
CA ILE A 279 -8.52 -8.75 1.97
C ILE A 279 -7.36 -8.82 2.96
N PRO A 280 -6.24 -9.48 2.61
CA PRO A 280 -5.00 -9.38 3.37
C PRO A 280 -4.17 -8.18 2.89
N TYR A 281 -3.21 -7.74 3.69
CA TYR A 281 -2.06 -6.98 3.20
C TYR A 281 -0.87 -7.12 4.14
N VAL A 282 0.30 -6.74 3.63
CA VAL A 282 1.53 -6.66 4.40
C VAL A 282 2.19 -5.32 4.11
N VAL A 283 2.61 -4.63 5.16
CA VAL A 283 3.55 -3.51 5.09
C VAL A 283 4.92 -4.06 5.47
N TYR A 284 5.90 -3.88 4.59
CA TYR A 284 7.23 -4.46 4.71
C TYR A 284 8.19 -3.55 5.47
N THR A 285 7.71 -2.97 6.57
CA THR A 285 8.56 -2.46 7.64
C THR A 285 9.23 -3.63 8.36
N ASP A 286 10.13 -3.31 9.29
CA ASP A 286 10.77 -4.28 10.15
C ASP A 286 10.59 -3.87 11.63
N PRO A 287 9.76 -4.61 12.41
CA PRO A 287 9.01 -5.79 11.99
C PRO A 287 7.91 -5.52 10.94
N GLN A 288 7.49 -6.58 10.25
CA GLN A 288 6.41 -6.54 9.25
C GLN A 288 5.06 -6.28 9.93
N LEU A 289 4.17 -5.56 9.26
CA LEU A 289 2.77 -5.42 9.64
C LEU A 289 1.90 -6.21 8.66
N GLY A 290 1.47 -7.41 9.05
CA GLY A 290 0.47 -8.20 8.33
C GLY A 290 -0.93 -7.94 8.87
N HIS A 291 -1.92 -7.77 8.01
CA HIS A 291 -3.33 -7.65 8.40
C HIS A 291 -4.24 -8.43 7.46
N VAL A 292 -5.35 -8.94 7.99
CA VAL A 292 -6.46 -9.52 7.22
C VAL A 292 -7.80 -9.26 7.89
N GLY A 293 -8.82 -8.99 7.07
CA GLY A 293 -10.21 -8.92 7.54
C GLY A 293 -10.60 -7.54 8.02
N LEU A 294 -11.34 -7.49 9.14
CA LEU A 294 -11.86 -6.27 9.73
C LEU A 294 -10.98 -5.81 10.90
N HIS A 295 -10.69 -4.52 10.95
CA HIS A 295 -10.23 -3.87 12.18
C HIS A 295 -11.36 -3.86 13.22
N GLU A 296 -11.02 -3.62 14.50
CA GLU A 296 -12.00 -3.64 15.58
C GLU A 296 -13.14 -2.63 15.32
N HIS A 297 -12.78 -1.40 14.97
CA HIS A 297 -13.75 -0.33 14.74
C HIS A 297 -14.68 -0.65 13.56
N GLU A 298 -14.17 -1.32 12.51
CA GLU A 298 -14.97 -1.77 11.37
C GLU A 298 -15.91 -2.91 11.75
N ALA A 299 -15.44 -3.88 12.53
CA ALA A 299 -16.26 -5.00 12.99
C ALA A 299 -17.42 -4.53 13.86
N ARG A 300 -17.17 -3.61 14.80
CA ARG A 300 -18.22 -3.02 15.65
C ARG A 300 -19.21 -2.19 14.85
N ALA A 301 -18.76 -1.46 13.82
CA ALA A 301 -19.63 -0.69 12.95
C ALA A 301 -20.47 -1.55 11.99
N LYS A 302 -19.88 -2.62 11.44
CA LYS A 302 -20.54 -3.53 10.49
C LYS A 302 -21.54 -4.46 11.18
N PHE A 303 -21.28 -4.84 12.44
CA PHE A 303 -22.10 -5.78 13.21
C PHE A 303 -22.43 -5.25 14.61
N PRO A 304 -23.21 -4.15 14.72
CA PRO A 304 -23.53 -3.52 16.00
C PRO A 304 -24.29 -4.44 16.98
N GLU A 305 -24.97 -5.45 16.47
CA GLU A 305 -25.73 -6.44 17.25
C GLU A 305 -24.89 -7.61 17.76
N ARG A 306 -23.69 -7.82 17.23
CA ARG A 306 -22.84 -8.96 17.59
C ARG A 306 -21.96 -8.65 18.78
N LYS A 307 -21.67 -9.66 19.59
CA LYS A 307 -20.71 -9.55 20.69
C LYS A 307 -19.28 -9.67 20.16
N ILE A 308 -18.72 -8.53 19.74
CA ILE A 308 -17.34 -8.44 19.24
C ILE A 308 -16.34 -8.45 20.42
N GLN A 309 -15.45 -9.43 20.42
CA GLN A 309 -14.33 -9.54 21.35
C GLN A 309 -13.01 -9.31 20.65
N VAL A 310 -12.04 -8.79 21.40
CA VAL A 310 -10.73 -8.43 20.88
C VAL A 310 -9.64 -8.98 21.77
N ALA A 311 -8.61 -9.55 21.15
CA ALA A 311 -7.39 -9.97 21.80
C ALA A 311 -6.24 -9.08 21.33
N SER A 312 -5.35 -8.71 22.25
CA SER A 312 -4.10 -8.02 21.92
C SER A 312 -2.98 -8.61 22.78
N MET A 313 -1.97 -9.17 22.13
CA MET A 313 -0.86 -9.88 22.75
C MET A 313 0.47 -9.30 22.23
N PRO A 314 1.34 -8.78 23.11
CA PRO A 314 2.66 -8.31 22.70
C PRO A 314 3.53 -9.43 22.12
N MET A 315 4.41 -9.10 21.16
CA MET A 315 5.35 -10.07 20.58
C MET A 315 6.35 -10.62 21.62
N SER A 316 6.50 -9.98 22.77
CA SER A 316 7.27 -10.50 23.92
C SER A 316 6.66 -11.73 24.59
N TYR A 317 5.44 -12.15 24.22
CA TYR A 317 4.83 -13.42 24.63
C TYR A 317 5.03 -14.54 23.60
N VAL A 318 5.76 -14.27 22.51
CA VAL A 318 6.02 -15.23 21.43
C VAL A 318 7.42 -15.82 21.62
N ALA A 319 7.47 -17.09 22.03
CA ALA A 319 8.73 -17.78 22.36
C ALA A 319 9.79 -17.63 21.26
N ARG A 320 9.42 -17.91 20.01
CA ARG A 320 10.35 -17.80 18.88
C ARG A 320 10.86 -16.37 18.65
N ALA A 321 10.03 -15.35 18.89
CA ALA A 321 10.44 -13.95 18.74
C ALA A 321 11.45 -13.55 19.83
N LEU A 322 11.30 -14.06 21.05
CA LEU A 322 12.29 -13.88 22.12
C LEU A 322 13.62 -14.59 21.80
N GLU A 323 13.56 -15.83 21.31
CA GLU A 323 14.75 -16.62 20.95
C GLU A 323 15.59 -15.96 19.86
N THR A 324 14.96 -15.18 18.97
CA THR A 324 15.63 -14.47 17.88
C THR A 324 15.91 -13.01 18.18
N ASP A 325 15.61 -12.52 19.40
CA ASP A 325 15.74 -11.12 19.81
C ASP A 325 14.91 -10.13 18.95
N GLU A 326 13.74 -10.58 18.49
CA GLU A 326 12.85 -9.86 17.55
C GLU A 326 11.44 -9.68 18.16
N SER A 327 11.38 -9.32 19.44
CA SER A 327 10.15 -9.29 20.24
C SER A 327 9.34 -7.98 20.16
N ARG A 328 9.67 -7.08 19.23
CA ARG A 328 8.98 -5.80 19.06
C ARG A 328 7.62 -6.02 18.38
N GLY A 329 6.63 -5.21 18.77
CA GLY A 329 5.30 -5.21 18.17
C GLY A 329 4.26 -6.04 18.95
N LEU A 330 3.16 -6.38 18.27
CA LEU A 330 2.03 -7.08 18.86
C LEU A 330 1.23 -7.87 17.81
N MET A 331 0.46 -8.83 18.30
CA MET A 331 -0.62 -9.47 17.55
C MET A 331 -1.97 -9.00 18.08
N LYS A 332 -2.93 -8.76 17.19
CA LYS A 332 -4.31 -8.41 17.50
C LYS A 332 -5.28 -9.33 16.76
N ALA A 333 -6.32 -9.79 17.42
CA ALA A 333 -7.40 -10.55 16.80
C ALA A 333 -8.76 -9.94 17.13
N VAL A 334 -9.67 -9.95 16.16
CA VAL A 334 -11.06 -9.53 16.30
C VAL A 334 -11.93 -10.73 16.00
N VAL A 335 -12.81 -11.11 16.93
CA VAL A 335 -13.67 -12.29 16.82
C VAL A 335 -15.11 -11.96 17.17
N ASP A 336 -16.02 -12.74 16.61
CA ASP A 336 -17.40 -12.81 17.10
C ASP A 336 -17.49 -13.84 18.23
N ALA A 337 -17.94 -13.43 19.42
CA ALA A 337 -17.96 -14.29 20.60
C ALA A 337 -18.94 -15.46 20.47
N GLU A 338 -20.06 -15.26 19.76
CA GLU A 338 -21.12 -16.27 19.64
C GLU A 338 -20.76 -17.33 18.60
N SER A 339 -20.44 -16.93 17.37
CA SER A 339 -20.07 -17.87 16.31
C SER A 339 -18.64 -18.39 16.44
N GLN A 340 -17.80 -17.72 17.24
CA GLN A 340 -16.37 -17.98 17.41
C GLN A 340 -15.56 -17.82 16.11
N GLN A 341 -16.12 -17.12 15.12
CA GLN A 341 -15.47 -16.80 13.86
C GLN A 341 -14.45 -15.68 14.05
N ILE A 342 -13.33 -15.79 13.34
CA ILE A 342 -12.33 -14.74 13.24
C ILE A 342 -12.83 -13.72 12.20
N LEU A 343 -12.94 -12.46 12.62
CA LEU A 343 -13.39 -11.36 11.77
C LEU A 343 -12.21 -10.57 11.21
N GLY A 344 -11.11 -10.49 11.95
CA GLY A 344 -9.86 -9.92 11.48
C GLY A 344 -8.68 -10.25 12.39
N PHE A 345 -7.49 -10.05 11.85
CA PHE A 345 -6.23 -10.34 12.53
C PHE A 345 -5.13 -9.41 12.02
N THR A 346 -4.34 -8.89 12.95
CA THR A 346 -3.15 -8.07 12.68
C THR A 346 -1.96 -8.67 13.39
N CYS A 347 -0.82 -8.74 12.73
CA CYS A 347 0.46 -9.09 13.33
C CYS A 347 1.51 -8.06 12.94
N LEU A 348 1.94 -7.25 13.90
CA LEU A 348 3.13 -6.43 13.82
C LEU A 348 4.27 -7.20 14.52
N GLY A 349 5.11 -7.88 13.75
CA GLY A 349 6.15 -8.76 14.27
C GLY A 349 7.04 -9.34 13.17
N ILE A 350 8.13 -10.02 13.56
CA ILE A 350 8.95 -10.78 12.61
C ILE A 350 8.06 -11.79 11.85
N GLU A 351 8.18 -11.84 10.53
CA GLU A 351 7.33 -12.67 9.64
C GLU A 351 5.82 -12.44 9.85
N GLY A 352 5.41 -11.23 10.26
CA GLY A 352 4.00 -10.93 10.56
C GLY A 352 3.05 -11.19 9.39
N GLY A 353 3.51 -11.05 8.14
CA GLY A 353 2.75 -11.43 6.95
C GLY A 353 2.47 -12.93 6.83
N GLU A 354 3.44 -13.77 7.22
CA GLU A 354 3.30 -15.23 7.17
C GLU A 354 2.36 -15.74 8.27
N ILE A 355 2.46 -15.20 9.48
CA ILE A 355 1.54 -15.52 10.58
C ILE A 355 0.11 -15.12 10.22
N MET A 356 -0.07 -13.90 9.70
CA MET A 356 -1.36 -13.42 9.20
C MET A 356 -1.92 -14.35 8.11
N SER A 357 -1.09 -14.84 7.19
CA SER A 357 -1.52 -15.73 6.11
C SER A 357 -2.08 -17.07 6.62
N GLN A 358 -1.62 -17.57 7.76
CA GLN A 358 -2.21 -18.76 8.41
C GLN A 358 -3.61 -18.46 8.95
N VAL A 359 -3.82 -17.28 9.53
CA VAL A 359 -5.13 -16.85 10.00
C VAL A 359 -6.07 -16.57 8.82
N GLN A 360 -5.55 -16.01 7.73
CA GLN A 360 -6.30 -15.87 6.48
C GLN A 360 -6.81 -17.23 5.98
N MET A 361 -5.96 -18.26 5.97
CA MET A 361 -6.36 -19.61 5.59
C MET A 361 -7.47 -20.16 6.50
N ALA A 362 -7.37 -19.93 7.82
CA ALA A 362 -8.42 -20.27 8.76
C ALA A 362 -9.75 -19.55 8.45
N MET A 363 -9.71 -18.25 8.15
CA MET A 363 -10.89 -17.47 7.78
C MET A 363 -11.54 -17.96 6.48
N ILE A 364 -10.73 -18.27 5.45
CA ILE A 364 -11.22 -18.88 4.19
C ILE A 364 -11.93 -20.20 4.48
N GLY A 365 -11.35 -21.03 5.34
CA GLY A 365 -11.93 -22.30 5.79
C GLY A 365 -13.06 -22.17 6.82
N LYS A 366 -13.43 -20.95 7.22
CA LYS A 366 -14.41 -20.67 8.30
C LYS A 366 -14.08 -21.40 9.61
N VAL A 367 -12.79 -21.63 9.85
CA VAL A 367 -12.27 -22.28 11.05
C VAL A 367 -12.46 -21.34 12.23
N LYS A 368 -13.08 -21.84 13.30
CA LYS A 368 -13.30 -21.08 14.53
C LYS A 368 -11.98 -20.91 15.29
N TRP A 369 -11.81 -19.78 15.96
CA TRP A 369 -10.57 -19.49 16.69
C TRP A 369 -10.17 -20.57 17.74
N PRO A 370 -11.09 -21.28 18.43
CA PRO A 370 -10.69 -22.32 19.39
C PRO A 370 -9.96 -23.49 18.74
N ALA A 371 -10.19 -23.75 17.44
CA ALA A 371 -9.46 -24.78 16.73
C ALA A 371 -7.98 -24.40 16.56
N LEU A 372 -7.67 -23.11 16.34
CA LEU A 372 -6.29 -22.61 16.28
C LEU A 372 -5.65 -22.67 17.67
N SER A 373 -6.41 -22.33 18.72
CA SER A 373 -5.97 -22.40 20.12
C SER A 373 -5.58 -23.81 20.56
N ASN A 374 -6.29 -24.84 20.07
CA ASN A 374 -6.08 -26.24 20.45
C ASN A 374 -5.27 -27.06 19.43
N ALA A 375 -4.76 -26.43 18.37
CA ALA A 375 -3.96 -27.11 17.37
C ALA A 375 -2.55 -27.42 17.91
N ILE A 376 -1.95 -28.49 17.38
CA ILE A 376 -0.54 -28.84 17.62
C ILE A 376 0.31 -28.06 16.62
N TRP A 377 0.95 -27.00 17.09
CA TRP A 377 1.90 -26.21 16.30
C TRP A 377 3.34 -26.69 16.55
N ALA A 378 4.21 -26.51 15.55
CA ALA A 378 5.62 -26.83 15.72
C ALA A 378 6.28 -25.89 16.74
N HIS A 379 7.18 -26.43 17.57
CA HIS A 379 7.87 -25.69 18.62
C HIS A 379 9.40 -25.72 18.41
N PRO A 380 10.10 -24.57 18.58
CA PRO A 380 9.57 -23.22 18.66
C PRO A 380 9.26 -22.68 17.25
N SER A 381 8.05 -22.14 17.04
CA SER A 381 7.71 -21.42 15.80
C SER A 381 6.92 -20.16 16.11
N LEU A 382 6.93 -19.19 15.20
CA LEU A 382 6.12 -17.99 15.37
C LEU A 382 4.61 -18.30 15.35
N ALA A 383 4.20 -19.29 14.56
CA ALA A 383 2.82 -19.75 14.45
C ALA A 383 2.25 -20.32 15.76
N GLU A 384 3.10 -20.87 16.63
CA GLU A 384 2.71 -21.38 17.96
C GLU A 384 2.04 -20.30 18.83
N SER A 385 2.33 -19.02 18.59
CA SER A 385 1.64 -17.89 19.23
C SER A 385 0.11 -17.91 19.05
N LEU A 386 -0.40 -18.60 18.01
CA LEU A 386 -1.82 -18.82 17.79
C LEU A 386 -2.44 -19.79 18.81
N ASN A 387 -1.67 -20.48 19.65
CA ASN A 387 -2.22 -21.10 20.86
C ASN A 387 -2.61 -20.05 21.91
N ASN A 388 -1.77 -19.01 22.05
CA ASN A 388 -1.76 -18.10 23.20
C ASN A 388 -2.62 -16.84 23.03
N ILE A 389 -2.65 -16.26 21.82
CA ILE A 389 -3.30 -14.95 21.58
C ILE A 389 -4.76 -14.92 22.07
N TRP A 390 -5.48 -16.03 21.93
CA TRP A 390 -6.90 -16.11 22.30
C TRP A 390 -7.15 -16.00 23.81
N GLY A 391 -6.14 -16.28 24.64
CA GLY A 391 -6.20 -16.03 26.09
C GLY A 391 -6.33 -14.54 26.44
N PHE A 392 -6.07 -13.64 25.49
CA PHE A 392 -6.20 -12.18 25.66
C PHE A 392 -7.57 -11.63 25.23
N LEU A 393 -8.50 -12.47 24.80
CA LEU A 393 -9.85 -12.05 24.41
C LEU A 393 -10.58 -11.37 25.57
N LYS A 394 -11.10 -10.17 25.32
CA LYS A 394 -11.94 -9.40 26.24
C LYS A 394 -13.30 -9.13 25.61
#